data_AF-A0A1S8B1C0-F1
#
_entry.id   AF-A0A1S8B1C0-F1
#
_cell.length_a   1.000
_cell.length_b   1.000
_cell.length_c   1.000
_cell.angle_alpha   90.00
_cell.angle_beta   90.00
_cell.angle_gamma   90.00
#
_symmetry.space_group_name_H-M   'P 1'
#
loop_
_entity.id
_entity.type
_entity.pdbx_description
1 polymer ?
#
loop_
_entity_poly.entity_id
_entity_poly.type
_entity_poly.pdbx_seq_one_letter_code
_entity_poly.pdbx_strand_id
1 'polypeptide(L)' 'MCPTVELTEATTDRLEELQAEIRRETGRDVSKRILLERIVRVAYESRDEVIDQFRDDSPS' A
#
# COMPACT_ATOMS: atom_id res chain seq x y z
N MET A 1 -7.21 -5.69 20.24
CA MET A 1 -7.68 -4.51 19.49
C MET A 1 -6.62 -4.19 18.46
N CYS A 2 -6.99 -4.10 17.18
CA CYS A 2 -6.03 -3.69 16.15
C CYS A 2 -6.01 -2.16 16.09
N PRO A 3 -4.85 -1.51 15.94
CA PRO A 3 -4.78 -0.07 15.77
C PRO A 3 -5.49 0.35 14.48
N THR A 4 -6.22 1.48 14.52
CA THR A 4 -6.76 2.14 13.33
C THR A 4 -5.67 3.04 12.75
N VAL A 5 -5.42 2.91 11.45
CA VAL A 5 -4.49 3.77 10.71
C VAL A 5 -5.31 4.71 9.84
N GLU A 6 -5.07 6.01 9.96
CA GLU A 6 -5.67 7.01 9.08
C GLU A 6 -4.84 7.15 7.81
N LEU A 7 -5.51 7.17 6.66
CA LEU A 7 -4.85 7.37 5.38
C LEU A 7 -4.85 8.85 5.04
N THR A 8 -3.72 9.34 4.53
CA THR A 8 -3.68 10.68 3.94
C THR A 8 -4.53 10.73 2.67
N GLU A 9 -4.92 11.94 2.24
CA GLU A 9 -5.60 12.13 0.95
C GLU A 9 -4.74 11.57 -0.20
N ALA A 10 -3.45 11.89 -0.23
CA ALA A 10 -2.53 11.40 -1.25
C ALA A 10 -2.41 9.86 -1.29
N THR A 11 -2.40 9.20 -0.12
CA THR A 11 -2.43 7.73 -0.07
C THR A 11 -3.77 7.19 -0.58
N THR A 12 -4.86 7.88 -0.28
CA THR A 12 -6.21 7.49 -0.70
C THR A 12 -6.37 7.58 -2.22
N ASP A 13 -5.92 8.67 -2.83
CA ASP A 13 -5.99 8.89 -4.28
C ASP A 13 -5.20 7.81 -5.04
N ARG A 14 -3.99 7.48 -4.57
CA ARG A 14 -3.17 6.40 -5.15
C ARG A 14 -3.85 5.04 -5.07
N LEU A 15 -4.55 4.75 -3.97
CA LEU A 15 -5.32 3.50 -3.85
C LEU A 15 -6.49 3.48 -4.83
N GLU A 16 -7.19 4.60 -5.03
CA GLU A 16 -8.30 4.69 -5.98
C GLU A 16 -7.84 4.54 -7.43
N GLU A 17 -6.72 5.17 -7.79
CA GLU A 17 -6.10 5.02 -9.11
C GLU A 17 -5.75 3.55 -9.38
N LEU A 18 -5.12 2.88 -8.42
CA LEU A 18 -4.76 1.48 -8.54
C LEU A 18 -6.00 0.55 -8.58
N GLN A 19 -7.06 0.86 -7.82
CA GLN A 19 -8.34 0.15 -7.91
C GLN A 19 -8.93 0.27 -9.33
N ALA A 20 -8.91 1.48 -9.91
CA ALA A 20 -9.40 1.72 -11.26
C ALA A 20 -8.58 0.94 -12.31
N GLU A 21 -7.26 0.89 -12.15
CA GLU A 21 -6.39 0.08 -13.00
C GLU A 21 -6.68 -1.42 -12.88
N ILE A 22 -6.77 -1.95 -11.66
CA ILE A 22 -7.14 -3.36 -11.43
C ILE A 22 -8.47 -3.68 -12.09
N ARG A 23 -9.46 -2.79 -11.98
CA ARG A 23 -10.76 -2.97 -12.62
C ARG A 23 -10.66 -2.96 -14.13
N ARG A 24 -9.88 -2.04 -14.72
CA ARG A 24 -9.65 -1.97 -16.18
C ARG A 24 -8.98 -3.23 -16.72
N GLU A 25 -7.93 -3.70 -16.05
CA GLU A 25 -7.11 -4.82 -16.53
C GLU A 25 -7.74 -6.20 -16.24
N THR A 26 -8.43 -6.34 -15.11
CA THR A 26 -8.91 -7.65 -14.63
C THR A 26 -10.43 -7.79 -14.59
N GLY A 27 -11.17 -6.70 -14.75
CA GLY A 27 -12.62 -6.66 -14.59
C GLY A 27 -13.10 -6.80 -13.14
N ARG A 28 -12.19 -6.80 -12.15
CA ARG A 28 -12.53 -7.00 -10.74
C ARG A 28 -12.58 -5.69 -9.98
N ASP A 29 -13.66 -5.49 -9.23
CA ASP A 29 -13.76 -4.45 -8.22
C ASP A 29 -13.13 -4.95 -6.91
N VAL A 30 -12.14 -4.23 -6.40
CA VAL A 30 -11.47 -4.53 -5.13
C VAL A 30 -11.68 -3.37 -4.16
N SER A 31 -11.79 -3.66 -2.85
CA SER A 31 -11.89 -2.60 -1.84
C SER A 31 -10.52 -2.06 -1.44
N LYS A 32 -10.46 -0.81 -0.95
CA LYS A 32 -9.23 -0.20 -0.41
C LYS A 32 -8.56 -1.07 0.65
N ARG A 33 -9.34 -1.71 1.52
CA ARG A 33 -8.82 -2.63 2.55
C ARG A 33 -8.09 -3.83 1.93
N ILE A 34 -8.75 -4.53 1.02
CA ILE A 34 -8.18 -5.74 0.38
C ILE A 34 -6.93 -5.36 -0.44
N LEU A 35 -6.98 -4.21 -1.13
CA LEU A 35 -5.84 -3.71 -1.87
C LEU A 35 -4.66 -3.40 -0.94
N LEU A 36 -4.90 -2.69 0.16
CA LEU A 36 -3.86 -2.35 1.14
C LEU A 36 -3.26 -3.60 1.79
N GLU A 37 -4.09 -4.57 2.19
CA GLU A 37 -3.63 -5.86 2.72
C GLU A 37 -2.72 -6.59 1.73
N ARG A 38 -3.03 -6.52 0.43
CA ARG A 38 -2.21 -7.13 -0.61
C ARG A 38 -0.88 -6.39 -0.79
N ILE A 39 -0.90 -5.07 -0.81
CA ILE A 39 0.31 -4.23 -0.91
C ILE A 39 1.24 -4.51 0.27
N VAL A 40 0.71 -4.51 1.50
CA VAL A 40 1.50 -4.81 2.70
C VAL A 40 2.10 -6.21 2.64
N ARG A 41 1.36 -7.21 2.16
CA ARG A 41 1.89 -8.57 1.98
C ARG A 41 3.06 -8.58 1.00
N VAL A 42 2.93 -7.95 -0.16
CA VAL A 42 4.00 -7.88 -1.18
C VAL A 42 5.22 -7.16 -0.61
N ALA A 43 5.03 -6.03 0.07
CA ALA A 43 6.11 -5.29 0.71
C ALA A 43 6.82 -6.13 1.80
N TYR A 44 6.07 -6.96 2.52
CA TYR A 44 6.65 -7.86 3.53
C TYR A 44 7.46 -9.01 2.92
N GLU A 45 7.09 -9.48 1.73
CA GLU A 45 7.90 -10.46 0.98
C GLU A 45 9.24 -9.84 0.53
N SER A 46 9.28 -8.54 0.26
CA SER A 46 10.50 -7.74 0.01
C SER A 46 10.99 -6.96 1.25
N ARG A 47 10.97 -7.59 2.43
CA ARG A 47 11.23 -6.90 3.72
C ARG A 47 12.56 -6.12 3.75
N ASP A 48 13.63 -6.65 3.17
CA ASP A 48 14.94 -6.01 3.21
C ASP A 48 14.94 -4.67 2.47
N GLU A 49 14.30 -4.60 1.30
CA GLU A 49 14.12 -3.35 0.54
C GLU A 49 13.31 -2.32 1.33
N VAL A 50 12.27 -2.77 2.03
CA VAL A 50 11.47 -1.90 2.90
C VAL A 50 12.32 -1.36 4.03
N ILE A 51 13.13 -2.20 4.69
CA ILE A 51 14.01 -1.75 5.79
C ILE A 51 15.04 -0.74 5.27
N ASP A 52 15.63 -0.99 4.10
CA ASP A 52 16.67 -0.12 3.55
C ASP A 52 16.16 1.29 3.24
N GLN A 53 14.90 1.44 2.81
CA GLN A 53 14.27 2.75 2.61
C GLN A 53 14.22 3.62 3.87
N PHE A 54 14.20 3.03 5.08
CA PHE A 54 14.23 3.78 6.34
C PHE A 54 15.64 3.90 6.93
N ARG A 55 16.64 3.18 6.40
CA ARG A 55 18.04 3.30 6.85
C ARG A 55 18.68 4.57 6.32
N ASP A 56 18.41 4.93 5.07
CA ASP A 56 18.95 6.14 4.42
C ASP A 56 18.32 7.46 4.93
N ASP A 57 17.22 7.39 5.68
CA ASP A 57 16.55 8.53 6.32
C ASP A 57 17.06 8.83 7.75
N SER A 58 18.15 8.17 8.19
CA SER A 58 18.76 8.48 9.48
C SER A 58 19.59 9.77 9.38
N PRO A 59 19.27 10.84 10.14
CA PRO A 59 20.11 12.04 10.15
C PRO A 59 21.48 11.66 10.76
N SER A 60 22.55 11.97 10.02
CA SER A 60 23.88 12.09 10.62
C SER A 60 23.97 13.32 11.51
#